data_AF-A0A7Y0BPG9-F1
#
_entry.id   AF-A0A7Y0BPG9-F1
#
_cell.length_a   1.000
_cell.length_b   1.000
_cell.length_c   1.000
_cell.angle_alpha   90.00
_cell.angle_beta   90.00
_cell.angle_gamma   90.00
#
_symmetry.space_group_name_H-M   'P 1'
#
loop_
_entity.id
_entity.type
_entity.pdbx_description
1 polymer ?
#
loop_
_entity_poly.entity_id
_entity_poly.type
_entity_poly.pdbx_seq_one_letter_code
_entity_poly.pdbx_strand_id
1 'polypeptide(L)'
;MRKVLVALALLAGAQGAQARSPEALACAVKAAPVGLDARVADAIVAQDPDRNRPVIDELRRVVEGCARDQFLDAKQTDAYVDYTLGRMGRDVLDARLAAIGIPVSLIDDALDIGPGKTNNPAEKVTQGDLNRITAALRDAGQDPAAVTPDGWRLITAWIAATANMFDGLRRLD
;
A
#
# COMPACT_ATOMS: atom_id res chain seq x y z
N MET A 1 48.16 -44.10 14.67
CA MET A 1 47.91 -42.72 15.13
C MET A 1 46.45 -42.38 14.83
N ARG A 2 45.69 -42.06 15.87
CA ARG A 2 44.23 -41.88 15.85
C ARG A 2 43.95 -40.37 15.93
N LYS A 3 42.81 -39.95 15.35
CA LYS A 3 42.03 -38.72 15.66
C LYS A 3 42.58 -37.42 15.03
N VAL A 4 41.79 -36.51 14.45
CA VAL A 4 40.34 -36.25 14.45
C VAL A 4 39.99 -35.41 13.20
N LEU A 5 38.87 -35.74 12.55
CA LEU A 5 38.16 -34.86 11.61
C LEU A 5 37.63 -33.63 12.37
N VAL A 6 37.91 -32.43 11.87
CA VAL A 6 37.15 -31.24 12.26
C VAL A 6 36.43 -30.71 11.02
N ALA A 7 35.22 -31.22 10.82
CA ALA A 7 34.22 -30.60 9.96
C ALA A 7 33.61 -29.42 10.75
N LEU A 8 34.10 -28.20 10.53
CA LEU A 8 33.38 -27.01 10.97
C LEU A 8 32.18 -26.82 10.04
N ALA A 9 31.02 -27.22 10.55
CA ALA A 9 29.73 -26.89 10.00
C ALA A 9 29.57 -25.37 9.95
N LEU A 10 29.63 -24.81 8.74
CA LEU A 10 29.14 -23.47 8.46
C LEU A 10 27.61 -23.49 8.57
N LEU A 11 27.11 -23.40 9.80
CA LEU A 11 25.78 -22.87 10.09
C LEU A 11 25.83 -21.36 9.83
N ALA A 12 25.97 -20.97 8.56
CA ALA A 12 25.57 -19.65 8.11
C ALA A 12 24.05 -19.65 8.23
N GLY A 13 23.57 -19.24 9.41
CA GLY A 13 22.16 -19.14 9.72
C GLY A 13 21.47 -18.35 8.62
N ALA A 14 20.38 -18.91 8.12
CA ALA A 14 19.37 -18.11 7.46
C ALA A 14 18.98 -17.01 8.45
N GLN A 15 19.56 -15.82 8.28
CA GLN A 15 19.02 -14.61 8.85
C GLN A 15 17.68 -14.44 8.15
N GLY A 16 16.63 -15.03 8.74
CA GLY A 16 15.27 -14.79 8.28
C GLY A 16 15.10 -13.29 8.23
N ALA A 17 14.67 -12.78 7.07
CA ALA A 17 14.31 -11.37 6.93
C ALA A 17 13.32 -11.06 8.06
N GLN A 18 13.78 -10.30 9.06
CA GLN A 18 12.90 -9.85 10.11
C GLN A 18 12.08 -8.73 9.50
N ALA A 19 10.78 -8.94 9.40
CA ALA A 19 9.85 -7.91 8.96
C ALA A 19 10.10 -6.62 9.75
N ARG A 20 10.07 -5.48 9.05
CA ARG A 20 10.28 -4.16 9.69
C ARG A 20 9.28 -3.95 10.82
N SER A 21 9.70 -3.27 11.90
CA SER A 21 8.78 -3.02 13.02
C SER A 21 7.63 -2.08 12.62
N PRO A 22 6.46 -2.18 13.27
CA PRO A 22 5.35 -1.27 13.01
C PRO A 22 5.72 0.21 13.19
N GLU A 23 6.60 0.52 14.13
CA GLU A 23 7.09 1.89 14.37
C GLU A 23 7.94 2.40 13.22
N ALA A 24 8.81 1.55 12.67
CA ALA A 24 9.64 1.88 11.53
C ALA A 24 8.79 2.19 10.29
N LEU A 25 7.78 1.36 10.02
CA LEU A 25 6.82 1.59 8.93
C LEU A 25 6.00 2.87 9.13
N ALA A 26 5.59 3.17 10.37
CA ALA A 26 4.77 4.33 10.69
C ALA A 26 5.52 5.69 10.68
N CYS A 27 6.85 5.70 10.59
CA CYS A 27 7.65 6.91 10.72
C CYS A 27 7.21 8.02 9.75
N ALA A 28 7.15 7.72 8.45
CA ALA A 28 6.83 8.73 7.44
C ALA A 28 5.39 9.27 7.57
N VAL A 29 4.45 8.41 7.95
CA VAL A 29 3.04 8.83 8.21
C VAL A 29 2.97 9.78 9.39
N LYS A 30 3.72 9.52 10.47
CA LYS A 30 3.76 10.38 11.67
C LYS A 30 4.51 11.69 11.44
N ALA A 31 5.56 11.66 10.61
CA ALA A 31 6.41 12.82 10.31
C ALA A 31 5.79 13.76 9.26
N ALA A 32 4.74 13.30 8.56
CA ALA A 32 4.12 14.07 7.50
C ALA A 32 3.46 15.37 8.01
N PRO A 33 3.62 16.48 7.27
CA PRO A 33 2.87 17.70 7.53
C PRO A 33 1.36 17.47 7.46
N VAL A 34 0.61 18.24 8.25
CA VAL A 34 -0.86 18.22 8.24
C VAL A 34 -1.39 18.42 6.82
N GLY A 35 -2.28 17.56 6.38
CA GLY A 35 -2.93 17.62 5.06
C GLY A 35 -2.09 17.07 3.91
N LEU A 36 -0.89 16.54 4.15
CA LEU A 36 -0.13 15.83 3.11
C LEU A 36 -0.88 14.54 2.68
N ASP A 37 -1.42 13.79 3.63
CA ASP A 37 -2.25 12.60 3.42
C ASP A 37 -3.43 12.86 2.48
N ALA A 38 -4.18 13.94 2.70
CA ALA A 38 -5.31 14.32 1.86
C ALA A 38 -4.88 14.65 0.42
N ARG A 39 -3.77 15.40 0.26
CA ARG A 39 -3.22 15.73 -1.07
C ARG A 39 -2.64 14.50 -1.78
N VAL A 40 -2.06 13.56 -1.04
CA VAL A 40 -1.61 12.26 -1.59
C VAL A 40 -2.81 11.48 -2.11
N ALA A 41 -3.90 11.40 -1.34
CA ALA A 41 -5.12 10.75 -1.80
C ALA A 41 -5.71 11.42 -3.04
N ASP A 42 -5.71 12.77 -3.10
CA ASP A 42 -6.15 13.51 -4.28
C ASP A 42 -5.28 13.20 -5.50
N ALA A 43 -3.96 13.09 -5.33
CA ALA A 43 -3.06 12.69 -6.40
C ALA A 43 -3.36 11.28 -6.92
N ILE A 44 -3.59 10.31 -6.03
CA ILE A 44 -3.95 8.94 -6.43
C ILE A 44 -5.27 8.93 -7.22
N VAL A 45 -6.26 9.73 -6.80
CA VAL A 45 -7.54 9.87 -7.51
C VAL A 45 -7.39 10.56 -8.86
N ALA A 46 -6.51 11.56 -8.97
CA ALA A 46 -6.33 12.34 -10.19
C ALA A 46 -5.58 11.59 -11.29
N GLN A 47 -4.67 10.67 -10.93
CA GLN A 47 -3.86 9.87 -11.87
C GLN A 47 -3.11 10.72 -12.92
N ASP A 48 -2.65 11.92 -12.55
CA ASP A 48 -1.94 12.86 -13.41
C ASP A 48 -0.51 13.06 -12.90
N PRO A 49 0.50 12.36 -13.47
CA PRO A 49 1.87 12.40 -12.96
C PRO A 49 2.48 13.81 -12.89
N ASP A 50 2.20 14.65 -13.90
CA ASP A 50 2.76 15.99 -13.98
C ASP A 50 2.17 16.92 -12.92
N ARG A 51 0.84 16.85 -12.75
CA ARG A 51 0.15 17.60 -11.69
C ARG A 51 0.49 17.09 -10.30
N ASN A 52 0.74 15.79 -10.17
CA ASN A 52 0.98 15.12 -8.88
C ASN A 52 2.43 15.25 -8.41
N ARG A 53 3.39 15.49 -9.31
CA ARG A 53 4.83 15.54 -8.97
C ARG A 53 5.14 16.37 -7.72
N PRO A 54 4.60 17.59 -7.51
CA PRO A 54 4.92 18.37 -6.31
C PRO A 54 4.56 17.69 -5.00
N VAL A 55 3.41 17.00 -4.92
CA VAL A 55 3.01 16.29 -3.70
C VAL A 55 3.79 14.98 -3.52
N ILE A 56 4.13 14.29 -4.61
CA ILE A 56 4.98 13.09 -4.57
C ILE A 56 6.41 13.45 -4.12
N ASP A 57 6.96 14.55 -4.59
CA ASP A 57 8.28 15.04 -4.16
C ASP A 57 8.28 15.42 -2.68
N GLU A 58 7.19 16.00 -2.18
CA GLU A 58 7.03 16.30 -0.76
C GLU A 58 6.95 15.05 0.10
N LEU A 59 6.15 14.06 -0.31
CA LEU A 59 6.09 12.76 0.33
C LEU A 59 7.47 12.09 0.36
N ARG A 60 8.18 12.10 -0.78
CA ARG A 60 9.52 11.53 -0.90
C ARG A 60 10.50 12.16 0.09
N ARG A 61 10.50 13.48 0.27
CA ARG A 61 11.35 14.15 1.27
C ARG A 61 11.07 13.69 2.70
N VAL A 62 9.80 13.49 3.06
CA VAL A 62 9.42 12.96 4.39
C VAL A 62 9.94 11.53 4.55
N VAL A 63 9.72 10.69 3.53
CA VAL A 63 10.17 9.29 3.52
C VAL A 63 11.69 9.19 3.59
N GLU A 64 12.43 9.99 2.85
CA GLU A 64 13.90 10.03 2.86
C GLU A 64 14.49 10.40 4.23
N GLY A 65 13.77 11.21 5.02
CA GLY A 65 14.12 11.47 6.42
C GLY A 65 14.10 10.18 7.24
N CYS A 66 12.95 9.50 7.24
CA CYS A 66 12.76 8.25 7.96
C CYS A 66 13.61 7.09 7.43
N ALA A 67 13.84 7.03 6.12
CA ALA A 67 14.64 6.00 5.46
C ALA A 67 16.11 6.07 5.90
N ARG A 68 16.64 7.29 6.08
CA ARG A 68 17.99 7.52 6.58
C ARG A 68 18.18 7.01 8.00
N ASP A 69 17.22 7.27 8.88
CA ASP A 69 17.24 6.81 10.27
C ASP A 69 17.14 5.27 10.37
N GLN A 70 16.57 4.64 9.35
CA GLN A 70 16.42 3.19 9.21
C GLN A 70 17.55 2.53 8.38
N PHE A 71 18.51 3.32 7.90
CA PHE A 71 19.62 2.88 7.04
C PHE A 71 19.14 2.14 5.78
N LEU A 72 18.04 2.58 5.17
CA LEU A 72 17.53 2.02 3.93
C LEU A 72 18.41 2.42 2.75
N ASP A 73 18.65 1.49 1.82
CA ASP A 73 19.25 1.81 0.54
C ASP A 73 18.27 2.53 -0.41
N ALA A 74 18.72 2.88 -1.62
CA ALA A 74 17.88 3.60 -2.59
C ALA A 74 16.65 2.77 -3.02
N LYS A 75 16.80 1.47 -3.23
CA LYS A 75 15.71 0.58 -3.66
C LYS A 75 14.68 0.43 -2.54
N GLN A 76 15.15 0.25 -1.31
CA GLN A 76 14.32 0.19 -0.11
C GLN A 76 13.62 1.53 0.14
N THR A 77 14.30 2.65 -0.12
CA THR A 77 13.70 3.98 -0.01
C THR A 77 12.56 4.14 -1.00
N ASP A 78 12.73 3.75 -2.27
CA ASP A 78 11.65 3.76 -3.26
C ASP A 78 10.48 2.85 -2.87
N ALA A 79 10.76 1.64 -2.38
CA ALA A 79 9.73 0.76 -1.85
C ALA A 79 9.00 1.37 -0.64
N TYR A 80 9.70 2.10 0.22
CA TYR A 80 9.11 2.79 1.36
C TYR A 80 8.27 4.01 0.94
N VAL A 81 8.64 4.69 -0.15
CA VAL A 81 7.80 5.73 -0.78
C VAL A 81 6.49 5.12 -1.27
N ASP A 82 6.55 4.01 -2.01
CA ASP A 82 5.35 3.33 -2.52
C ASP A 82 4.45 2.82 -1.39
N TYR A 83 5.06 2.23 -0.35
CA TYR A 83 4.35 1.84 0.87
C TYR A 83 3.62 3.02 1.51
N THR A 84 4.32 4.13 1.73
CA THR A 84 3.78 5.30 2.44
C THR A 84 2.70 5.99 1.61
N LEU A 85 2.91 6.12 0.29
CA LEU A 85 1.91 6.63 -0.65
C LEU A 85 0.63 5.81 -0.57
N GLY A 86 0.75 4.49 -0.64
CA GLY A 86 -0.37 3.58 -0.54
C GLY A 86 -1.07 3.67 0.81
N ARG A 87 -0.30 3.65 1.91
CA ARG A 87 -0.81 3.71 3.28
C ARG A 87 -1.62 4.97 3.54
N MET A 88 -1.07 6.15 3.23
CA MET A 88 -1.74 7.44 3.41
C MET A 88 -2.96 7.58 2.50
N GLY A 89 -2.80 7.22 1.22
CA GLY A 89 -3.89 7.25 0.26
C GLY A 89 -5.05 6.39 0.72
N ARG A 90 -4.77 5.16 1.14
CA ARG A 90 -5.76 4.19 1.63
C ARG A 90 -6.52 4.74 2.84
N ASP A 91 -5.85 5.27 3.87
CA ASP A 91 -6.51 5.83 5.06
C ASP A 91 -7.54 6.92 4.72
N VAL A 92 -7.16 7.85 3.83
CA VAL A 92 -8.06 8.94 3.44
C VAL A 92 -9.18 8.43 2.54
N LEU A 93 -8.87 7.51 1.61
CA LEU A 93 -9.85 6.95 0.69
C LEU A 93 -10.85 6.02 1.42
N ASP A 94 -10.43 5.34 2.49
CA ASP A 94 -11.30 4.59 3.41
C ASP A 94 -12.42 5.50 3.92
N ALA A 95 -12.06 6.67 4.46
CA ALA A 95 -13.01 7.63 4.98
C ALA A 95 -13.94 8.20 3.88
N ARG A 96 -13.40 8.48 2.69
CA ARG A 96 -14.18 9.01 1.55
C ARG A 96 -15.18 7.99 1.01
N LEU A 97 -14.81 6.72 0.94
CA LEU A 97 -15.71 5.63 0.52
C LEU A 97 -16.80 5.39 1.57
N ALA A 98 -16.44 5.39 2.86
CA ALA A 98 -17.40 5.29 3.94
C ALA A 98 -18.43 6.44 3.91
N ALA A 99 -18.00 7.66 3.60
CA ALA A 99 -18.88 8.83 3.50
C ALA A 99 -19.93 8.72 2.38
N ILE A 100 -19.69 7.90 1.35
CA ILE A 100 -20.66 7.62 0.28
C ILE A 100 -21.37 6.26 0.44
N GLY A 101 -21.24 5.63 1.61
CA GLY A 101 -21.93 4.37 1.93
C GLY A 101 -21.28 3.12 1.36
N ILE A 102 -20.04 3.18 0.89
CA ILE A 102 -19.30 2.04 0.34
C ILE A 102 -18.27 1.56 1.38
N PRO A 103 -18.55 0.49 2.14
CA PRO A 103 -17.57 -0.04 3.10
C PRO A 103 -16.43 -0.73 2.37
N VAL A 104 -15.20 -0.35 2.70
CA VAL A 104 -13.98 -0.89 2.06
C VAL A 104 -13.77 -2.39 2.28
N SER A 105 -14.37 -2.96 3.34
CA SER A 105 -14.35 -4.40 3.58
C SER A 105 -15.00 -5.19 2.43
N LEU A 106 -16.00 -4.63 1.74
CA LEU A 106 -16.57 -5.27 0.54
C LEU A 106 -15.54 -5.36 -0.59
N ILE A 107 -14.68 -4.35 -0.71
CA ILE A 107 -13.64 -4.32 -1.74
C ILE A 107 -12.49 -5.28 -1.35
N ASP A 108 -12.07 -5.25 -0.08
CA ASP A 108 -11.08 -6.19 0.47
C ASP A 108 -11.49 -7.64 0.21
N ASP A 109 -12.73 -8.01 0.55
CA ASP A 109 -13.25 -9.37 0.38
C ASP A 109 -13.42 -9.75 -1.09
N ALA A 110 -13.97 -8.85 -1.92
CA ALA A 110 -14.20 -9.10 -3.35
C ALA A 110 -12.90 -9.35 -4.13
N LEU A 111 -11.82 -8.70 -3.71
CA LEU A 111 -10.54 -8.72 -4.42
C LEU A 111 -9.45 -9.56 -3.74
N ASP A 112 -9.77 -10.18 -2.59
CA ASP A 112 -8.81 -10.91 -1.79
C ASP A 112 -7.59 -10.04 -1.43
N ILE A 113 -7.88 -8.89 -0.82
CA ILE A 113 -6.91 -7.90 -0.35
C ILE A 113 -6.92 -7.88 1.19
N GLY A 114 -5.75 -7.71 1.80
CA GLY A 114 -5.57 -7.66 3.25
C GLY A 114 -4.56 -8.68 3.80
N PRO A 115 -4.35 -8.70 5.13
CA PRO A 115 -3.44 -9.66 5.78
C PRO A 115 -3.81 -11.11 5.48
N GLY A 116 -2.85 -11.91 5.00
CA GLY A 116 -3.05 -13.32 4.67
C GLY A 116 -3.78 -13.58 3.35
N LYS A 117 -4.00 -12.54 2.54
CA LYS A 117 -4.71 -12.58 1.26
C LYS A 117 -3.74 -12.48 0.07
N THR A 118 -4.24 -12.68 -1.16
CA THR A 118 -3.42 -12.65 -2.38
C THR A 118 -2.74 -11.30 -2.61
N ASN A 119 -3.43 -10.18 -2.35
CA ASN A 119 -2.92 -8.82 -2.53
C ASN A 119 -2.33 -8.60 -3.94
N ASN A 120 -3.22 -8.56 -4.95
CA ASN A 120 -2.83 -8.34 -6.34
C ASN A 120 -1.99 -7.06 -6.51
N PRO A 121 -1.02 -7.06 -7.45
CA PRO A 121 -0.11 -5.94 -7.65
C PRO A 121 -0.80 -4.67 -8.18
N ALA A 122 -0.19 -3.52 -7.91
CA ALA A 122 -0.75 -2.18 -8.11
C ALA A 122 -0.99 -1.79 -9.56
N GLU A 123 -0.37 -2.50 -10.49
CA GLU A 123 -0.23 -2.01 -11.85
C GLU A 123 -1.54 -2.00 -12.64
N LYS A 124 -2.58 -2.77 -12.28
CA LYS A 124 -3.86 -2.76 -13.04
C LYS A 124 -5.07 -3.12 -12.20
N VAL A 125 -5.93 -2.13 -11.93
CA VAL A 125 -7.36 -2.40 -11.67
C VAL A 125 -7.97 -2.87 -12.98
N THR A 126 -8.43 -4.12 -13.04
CA THR A 126 -8.98 -4.72 -14.25
C THR A 126 -10.51 -4.59 -14.29
N GLN A 127 -11.10 -4.73 -15.48
CA GLN A 127 -12.55 -4.86 -15.60
C GLN A 127 -13.09 -6.07 -14.81
N GLY A 128 -12.27 -7.13 -14.68
CA GLY A 128 -12.61 -8.30 -13.86
C GLY A 128 -12.75 -7.93 -12.37
N ASP A 129 -11.87 -7.07 -11.85
CA ASP A 129 -11.93 -6.59 -10.48
C ASP A 129 -13.18 -5.74 -10.25
N LEU A 130 -13.48 -4.81 -11.17
CA LEU A 130 -14.70 -3.99 -11.10
C LEU A 130 -15.98 -4.85 -11.14
N ASN A 131 -15.98 -5.93 -11.93
CA ASN A 131 -17.10 -6.87 -11.98
C ASN A 131 -17.27 -7.63 -10.65
N ARG A 132 -16.18 -8.01 -9.98
CA ARG A 132 -16.24 -8.64 -8.64
C ARG A 132 -16.80 -7.69 -7.59
N ILE A 133 -16.39 -6.43 -7.61
CA ILE A 133 -16.92 -5.39 -6.72
C ILE A 133 -18.40 -5.14 -7.00
N THR A 134 -18.79 -5.09 -8.28
CA THR A 134 -20.21 -4.98 -8.68
C THR A 134 -21.05 -6.13 -8.10
N ALA A 135 -20.53 -7.36 -8.12
CA ALA A 135 -21.20 -8.51 -7.51
C ALA A 135 -21.28 -8.36 -5.99
N ALA A 136 -20.18 -8.00 -5.33
CA ALA A 136 -20.14 -7.81 -3.88
C ALA A 136 -21.09 -6.70 -3.39
N LEU A 137 -21.21 -5.60 -4.14
CA LEU A 137 -22.18 -4.54 -3.85
C LEU A 137 -23.62 -5.07 -3.92
N ARG A 138 -23.97 -5.85 -4.95
CA ARG A 138 -25.31 -6.47 -5.08
C ARG A 138 -25.60 -7.44 -3.94
N ASP A 139 -24.63 -8.28 -3.61
CA ASP A 139 -24.77 -9.26 -2.52
C ASP A 139 -24.94 -8.57 -1.16
N ALA A 140 -24.37 -7.37 -1.00
CA ALA A 140 -24.56 -6.51 0.15
C ALA A 140 -25.86 -5.68 0.11
N GLY A 141 -26.71 -5.89 -0.89
CA GLY A 141 -27.98 -5.15 -1.06
C GLY A 141 -27.82 -3.72 -1.57
N GLN A 142 -26.64 -3.35 -2.07
CA GLN A 142 -26.41 -2.06 -2.72
C GLN A 142 -26.63 -2.17 -4.23
N ASP A 143 -27.16 -1.13 -4.87
CA ASP A 143 -27.29 -1.06 -6.33
C ASP A 143 -25.99 -0.50 -6.94
N PRO A 144 -25.19 -1.28 -7.68
CA PRO A 144 -23.99 -0.77 -8.33
C PRO A 144 -24.28 0.33 -9.35
N ALA A 145 -25.50 0.37 -9.93
CA ALA A 145 -25.89 1.43 -10.87
C ALA A 145 -26.11 2.78 -10.16
N ALA A 146 -26.33 2.77 -8.84
CA ALA A 146 -26.42 3.98 -8.03
C ALA A 146 -25.04 4.56 -7.64
N VAL A 147 -23.95 3.79 -7.85
CA VAL A 147 -22.58 4.29 -7.61
C VAL A 147 -22.21 5.28 -8.71
N THR A 148 -21.95 6.52 -8.31
CA THR A 148 -21.61 7.61 -9.25
C THR A 148 -20.25 7.39 -9.91
N PRO A 149 -19.94 8.09 -11.03
CA PRO A 149 -18.60 8.05 -11.62
C PRO A 149 -17.49 8.45 -10.64
N ASP A 150 -17.76 9.39 -9.73
CA ASP A 150 -16.83 9.76 -8.66
C ASP A 150 -16.65 8.63 -7.64
N GLY A 151 -17.73 7.92 -7.28
CA GLY A 151 -17.66 6.74 -6.41
C GLY A 151 -16.80 5.63 -7.01
N TRP A 152 -16.97 5.33 -8.30
CA TRP A 152 -16.10 4.39 -9.01
C TRP A 152 -14.64 4.83 -9.11
N ARG A 153 -14.40 6.14 -9.23
CA ARG A 153 -13.04 6.69 -9.19
C ARG A 153 -12.41 6.49 -7.81
N LEU A 154 -13.17 6.69 -6.72
CA LEU A 154 -12.71 6.44 -5.36
C LEU A 154 -12.39 4.96 -5.13
N ILE A 155 -13.25 4.05 -5.58
CA ILE A 155 -13.01 2.60 -5.51
C ILE A 155 -11.68 2.26 -6.22
N THR A 156 -11.51 2.74 -7.45
CA THR A 156 -10.31 2.46 -8.25
C THR A 156 -9.05 3.03 -7.60
N ALA A 157 -9.12 4.26 -7.11
CA ALA A 157 -8.02 4.91 -6.39
C ALA A 157 -7.65 4.14 -5.11
N TRP A 158 -8.66 3.66 -4.38
CA TRP A 158 -8.45 2.90 -3.15
C TRP A 158 -7.76 1.55 -3.41
N ILE A 159 -8.15 0.85 -4.49
CA ILE A 159 -7.50 -0.40 -4.89
C ILE A 159 -6.03 -0.13 -5.23
N ALA A 160 -5.76 0.91 -6.04
CA ALA A 160 -4.41 1.30 -6.42
C ALA A 160 -3.56 1.67 -5.20
N ALA A 161 -4.11 2.45 -4.25
CA ALA A 161 -3.44 2.80 -3.00
C ALA A 161 -3.10 1.55 -2.18
N THR A 162 -4.06 0.64 -2.04
CA THR A 162 -3.88 -0.57 -1.24
C THR A 162 -2.84 -1.51 -1.87
N ALA A 163 -2.87 -1.65 -3.19
CA ALA A 163 -1.88 -2.45 -3.89
C ALA A 163 -0.48 -1.83 -3.82
N ASN A 164 -0.33 -0.50 -3.95
CA ASN A 164 0.94 0.19 -3.70
C ASN A 164 1.48 -0.06 -2.29
N MET A 165 0.59 -0.04 -1.29
CA MET A 165 0.95 -0.31 0.11
C MET A 165 1.55 -1.71 0.24
N PHE A 166 0.87 -2.75 -0.23
CA PHE A 166 1.35 -4.13 -0.11
C PHE A 166 2.55 -4.43 -1.01
N ASP A 167 2.61 -3.86 -2.21
CA ASP A 167 3.76 -4.00 -3.12
C ASP A 167 5.01 -3.32 -2.58
N GLY A 168 4.85 -2.13 -2.00
CA GLY A 168 5.92 -1.41 -1.32
C GLY A 168 6.42 -2.22 -0.12
N LEU A 169 5.51 -2.72 0.72
CA LEU A 169 5.86 -3.54 1.88
C LEU A 169 6.66 -4.79 1.48
N ARG A 170 6.20 -5.53 0.46
CA ARG A 170 6.87 -6.74 -0.04
C ARG A 170 8.28 -6.48 -0.60
N ARG A 171 8.53 -5.28 -1.14
CA ARG A 171 9.84 -4.89 -1.69
C ARG A 171 10.78 -4.28 -0.65
N LEU A 172 10.26 -3.94 0.53
CA LEU A 172 11.01 -3.35 1.63
C LEU A 172 11.69 -4.40 2.51
N ASP A 173 11.07 -5.58 2.62
CA ASP A 173 11.60 -6.80 3.23
C ASP A 173 12.57 -7.56 2.29
#